data_AF-A0A9D4UX63-F1
#
_entry.id   AF-A0A9D4UX63-F1
#
_cell.length_a   1.000
_cell.length_b   1.000
_cell.length_c   1.000
_cell.angle_alpha   90.00
_cell.angle_beta   90.00
_cell.angle_gamma   90.00
#
_symmetry.space_group_name_H-M   'P 1'
#
loop_
_entity.id
_entity.type
_entity.pdbx_description
1 polymer ?
#
loop_
_entity_poly.entity_id
_entity_poly.type
_entity_poly.pdbx_seq_one_letter_code
_entity_poly.pdbx_strand_id
1 'polypeptide(L)'
;MLPTLHQLLSALSCYAFAEKARRAVEAVLPHGCRFLLMEATHTLLYFTFSEILEMTSNFDEGRVVGVGGFGKVYKGVLEDGTSVAVKRGNPTSEQGVTEFQTEIELLSKLRHRHLVSLIGFCEDHSEMILVS
;
A
#
# COMPACT_ATOMS: atom_id res chain seq x y z
N MET A 1 -7.11 -7.37 -27.01
CA MET A 1 -6.52 -8.58 -26.42
C MET A 1 -7.22 -8.86 -25.11
N LEU A 2 -7.59 -10.11 -24.83
CA LEU A 2 -8.15 -10.51 -23.53
C LEU A 2 -7.03 -10.58 -22.49
N PRO A 3 -7.26 -10.15 -21.23
CA PRO A 3 -6.28 -10.29 -20.17
C PRO A 3 -5.98 -11.77 -19.91
N THR A 4 -4.73 -12.09 -19.57
CA THR A 4 -4.32 -13.46 -19.23
C THR A 4 -4.89 -13.86 -17.86
N LEU A 5 -5.01 -15.16 -17.58
CA LEU A 5 -5.46 -15.68 -16.27
C LEU A 5 -4.60 -15.13 -15.11
N HIS A 6 -3.31 -14.93 -15.35
CA HIS A 6 -2.38 -14.32 -14.40
C HIS A 6 -2.76 -12.86 -14.09
N GLN A 7 -3.11 -12.06 -15.11
CA GLN A 7 -3.52 -10.66 -14.94
C GLN A 7 -4.86 -10.52 -14.20
N LEU A 8 -5.78 -11.49 -14.36
CA LEU A 8 -7.04 -11.49 -13.61
C LEU A 8 -6.83 -11.86 -12.14
N LEU A 9 -5.92 -12.79 -11.84
CA LEU A 9 -5.56 -13.14 -10.46
C LEU A 9 -4.83 -12.00 -9.75
N SER A 10 -3.93 -11.29 -10.43
CA SER A 10 -3.27 -10.10 -9.86
C SER A 10 -4.22 -8.92 -9.68
N ALA A 11 -5.23 -8.76 -10.54
CA ALA A 11 -6.27 -7.75 -10.34
C ALA A 11 -7.18 -8.05 -9.14
N LEU A 12 -7.53 -9.32 -8.92
CA LEU A 12 -8.27 -9.75 -7.73
C LEU A 12 -7.42 -9.62 -6.46
N SER A 13 -6.10 -9.88 -6.52
CA SER A 13 -5.19 -9.64 -5.39
C SER A 13 -5.06 -8.15 -5.10
N CYS A 14 -4.99 -7.29 -6.12
CA CYS A 14 -5.03 -5.83 -5.97
C CYS A 14 -6.32 -5.35 -5.33
N TYR A 15 -7.47 -5.89 -5.75
CA TYR A 15 -8.76 -5.53 -5.16
C TYR A 15 -8.86 -5.99 -3.71
N ALA A 16 -8.43 -7.23 -3.42
CA ALA A 16 -8.34 -7.75 -2.07
C ALA A 16 -7.36 -6.93 -1.22
N PHE A 17 -6.23 -6.48 -1.78
CA PHE A 17 -5.29 -5.60 -1.11
C PHE A 17 -5.89 -4.21 -0.89
N ALA A 18 -6.54 -3.59 -1.88
CA ALA A 18 -7.22 -2.31 -1.73
C ALA A 18 -8.31 -2.37 -0.66
N GLU A 19 -9.06 -3.48 -0.59
CA GLU A 19 -10.06 -3.70 0.44
C GLU A 19 -9.44 -4.01 1.81
N LYS A 20 -8.33 -4.76 1.85
CA LYS A 20 -7.61 -5.07 3.10
C LYS A 20 -6.87 -3.85 3.65
N ALA A 21 -6.29 -3.02 2.77
CA ALA A 21 -5.72 -1.72 3.07
C ALA A 21 -6.83 -0.78 3.58
N ARG A 22 -8.02 -0.78 2.96
CA ARG A 22 -9.18 -0.05 3.49
C ARG A 22 -9.50 -0.48 4.91
N ARG A 23 -9.62 -1.79 5.17
CA ARG A 23 -9.89 -2.31 6.52
C ARG A 23 -8.77 -1.98 7.51
N ALA A 24 -7.52 -2.03 7.08
CA ALA A 24 -6.37 -1.67 7.90
C ALA A 24 -6.36 -0.17 8.24
N VAL A 25 -6.59 0.70 7.26
CA VAL A 25 -6.75 2.15 7.43
C VAL A 25 -7.95 2.46 8.33
N GLU A 26 -9.08 1.79 8.15
CA GLU A 26 -10.27 1.91 9.02
C GLU A 26 -10.03 1.42 10.45
N ALA A 27 -9.21 0.38 10.64
CA ALA A 27 -8.81 -0.10 11.97
C ALA A 27 -7.80 0.83 12.66
N VAL A 28 -7.08 1.63 11.87
CA VAL A 28 -6.03 2.56 12.32
C VAL A 28 -6.57 3.95 12.64
N LEU A 29 -7.67 4.36 11.99
CA LEU A 29 -8.29 5.67 12.14
C LEU A 29 -9.43 5.63 13.17
N PRO A 30 -9.42 6.50 14.20
CA PRO A 30 -10.56 6.64 15.10
C PRO A 30 -11.78 7.11 14.31
N HIS A 31 -12.97 6.62 14.70
CA HIS A 31 -14.26 6.98 14.10
C HIS A 31 -14.39 8.51 14.00
N GLY A 32 -14.25 9.06 12.80
CA GLY A 32 -14.41 10.50 12.53
C GLY A 32 -13.22 11.22 11.91
N CYS A 33 -12.05 10.59 11.74
CA CYS A 33 -10.98 11.21 10.96
C CYS A 33 -11.36 11.22 9.47
N ARG A 34 -11.72 12.41 8.98
CA ARG A 34 -11.98 12.73 7.58
C ARG A 34 -10.84 12.13 6.74
N PHE A 35 -11.20 11.22 5.81
CA PHE A 35 -10.33 10.83 4.69
C PHE A 35 -9.70 12.14 4.20
N LEU A 36 -8.42 12.39 4.53
CA LEU A 36 -7.67 13.37 3.79
C LEU A 36 -7.46 12.68 2.45
N LEU A 37 -8.47 12.88 1.58
CA LEU A 37 -8.23 12.98 0.18
C LEU A 37 -7.12 14.05 0.08
N MET A 38 -5.85 13.64 0.14
CA MET A 38 -4.86 14.31 -0.69
C MET A 38 -5.59 14.43 -2.01
N GLU A 39 -5.86 15.65 -2.46
CA GLU A 39 -6.36 15.88 -3.80
C GLU A 39 -5.25 15.41 -4.73
N ALA A 40 -5.18 14.10 -4.95
CA ALA A 40 -5.25 13.48 -6.23
C ALA A 40 -4.40 14.18 -7.30
N THR A 41 -3.22 14.66 -6.94
CA THR A 41 -2.15 14.95 -7.89
C THR A 41 -1.86 13.63 -8.58
N HIS A 42 -1.73 13.66 -9.89
CA HIS A 42 -1.53 12.46 -10.72
C HIS A 42 -0.15 11.79 -10.49
N THR A 43 0.56 12.17 -9.42
CA THR A 43 1.95 11.84 -9.19
C THR A 43 2.06 11.04 -7.90
N LEU A 44 2.38 9.75 -8.03
CA LEU A 44 2.78 8.94 -6.90
C LEU A 44 4.08 9.47 -6.32
N LEU A 45 4.17 9.53 -4.99
CA LEU A 45 5.41 9.87 -4.31
C LEU A 45 6.37 8.67 -4.33
N TYR A 46 7.64 8.96 -4.59
CA TYR A 46 8.73 8.00 -4.38
C TYR A 46 9.31 8.25 -3.00
N PHE A 47 9.22 7.24 -2.13
CA PHE A 47 9.83 7.26 -0.81
C PHE A 47 11.14 6.50 -0.84
N THR A 48 12.16 7.08 -0.20
CA THR A 48 13.39 6.38 0.15
C THR A 48 13.12 5.34 1.21
N PHE A 49 13.97 4.30 1.27
CA PHE A 49 13.86 3.31 2.35
C PHE A 49 13.97 3.94 3.75
N SER A 50 14.78 5.00 3.91
CA SER A 50 14.91 5.71 5.20
C SER A 50 13.59 6.33 5.66
N GLU A 51 12.86 7.00 4.76
CA GLU A 51 11.55 7.58 5.08
C GLU A 51 10.55 6.49 5.48
N ILE A 52 10.60 5.33 4.82
CA ILE A 52 9.77 4.17 5.20
C ILE A 52 10.10 3.69 6.62
N LEU A 53 11.39 3.60 6.96
CA LEU A 53 11.81 3.19 8.31
C LEU A 53 11.33 4.19 9.36
N GLU A 54 11.44 5.48 9.09
CA GLU A 54 10.99 6.53 10.00
C GLU A 54 9.48 6.45 10.22
N MET A 55 8.67 6.43 9.15
CA MET A 55 7.22 6.40 9.28
C MET A 55 6.70 5.14 9.97
N THR A 56 7.38 3.99 9.80
CA THR A 56 7.00 2.69 10.39
C THR A 56 7.65 2.40 11.73
N SER A 57 8.53 3.28 12.24
CA SER A 57 9.37 3.00 13.41
C SER A 57 10.18 1.71 13.26
N ASN A 58 10.89 1.60 12.13
CA ASN A 58 11.71 0.45 11.75
C ASN A 58 10.91 -0.86 11.64
N PHE A 59 9.74 -0.81 11.02
CA PHE A 59 8.81 -1.94 10.91
C PHE A 59 8.47 -2.58 12.26
N ASP A 60 8.16 -1.75 13.27
CA ASP A 60 7.78 -2.21 14.61
C ASP A 60 6.60 -3.20 14.53
N GLU A 61 6.77 -4.40 15.10
CA GLU A 61 5.74 -5.43 15.15
C GLU A 61 4.50 -4.97 15.93
N GLY A 62 4.66 -4.05 16.89
CA GLY A 62 3.55 -3.40 17.60
C GLY A 62 2.67 -2.52 16.71
N ARG A 63 3.13 -2.18 15.50
CA ARG A 63 2.40 -1.38 14.50
C ARG A 63 1.81 -2.22 13.37
N VAL A 64 1.90 -3.55 13.43
CA VAL A 64 1.31 -4.43 12.42
C VAL A 64 -0.21 -4.39 12.53
N VAL A 65 -0.85 -4.10 11.40
CA VAL A 65 -2.32 -4.01 11.28
C VAL A 65 -2.89 -5.12 10.41
N GLY A 66 -2.03 -5.84 9.68
CA GLY A 66 -2.44 -7.01 8.92
C GLY A 66 -1.26 -7.84 8.44
N VAL A 67 -1.48 -9.16 8.40
CA VAL A 67 -0.54 -10.14 7.85
C VAL A 67 -1.28 -11.00 6.83
N GLY A 68 -0.61 -11.41 5.76
CA GLY A 68 -1.14 -12.36 4.78
C GLY A 68 -0.07 -12.87 3.81
N GLY A 69 -0.50 -13.65 2.82
CA GLY A 69 0.42 -14.21 1.80
C GLY A 69 1.20 -13.17 0.99
N PHE A 70 0.74 -11.92 0.98
CA PHE A 70 1.31 -10.81 0.22
C PHE A 70 2.21 -9.89 1.08
N GLY A 71 2.57 -10.32 2.29
CA GLY A 71 3.44 -9.57 3.20
C GLY A 71 2.70 -8.99 4.41
N LYS A 72 3.35 -8.00 5.03
CA LYS A 72 2.87 -7.34 6.26
C LYS A 72 2.44 -5.91 5.96
N VAL A 73 1.37 -5.47 6.63
CA VAL A 73 0.89 -4.10 6.60
C VAL A 73 1.13 -3.48 7.98
N TYR A 74 1.81 -2.34 7.99
CA TYR A 74 2.15 -1.57 9.17
C TYR A 74 1.38 -0.24 9.17
N LYS A 75 1.06 0.25 10.37
CA LYS A 75 0.65 1.64 10.57
C LYS A 75 1.86 2.56 10.46
N GLY A 76 1.83 3.49 9.51
CA GLY A 76 2.83 4.54 9.34
C GLY A 76 2.29 5.94 9.65
N VAL A 77 3.18 6.90 9.83
CA VAL A 77 2.85 8.33 9.96
C VAL A 77 3.82 9.16 9.12
N LEU A 78 3.31 9.96 8.19
CA LEU A 78 4.10 10.89 7.38
C LEU A 78 4.57 12.09 8.22
N GLU A 79 5.52 12.88 7.70
CA GLU A 79 6.07 14.06 8.39
C GLU A 79 5.00 15.10 8.77
N ASP A 80 3.95 15.22 7.96
CA ASP A 80 2.82 16.13 8.20
C ASP A 80 1.82 15.59 9.24
N GLY A 81 2.08 14.42 9.83
CA GLY A 81 1.22 13.75 10.80
C GLY A 81 0.11 12.88 10.18
N THR A 82 0.05 12.78 8.86
CA THR A 82 -0.94 11.94 8.17
C THR A 82 -0.67 10.46 8.46
N SER A 83 -1.67 9.76 8.98
CA SER A 83 -1.60 8.31 9.19
C SER A 83 -1.76 7.57 7.86
N VAL A 84 -0.90 6.60 7.61
CA VAL A 84 -0.87 5.81 6.38
C VAL A 84 -0.76 4.31 6.70
N ALA A 85 -1.15 3.47 5.75
CA ALA A 85 -0.86 2.05 5.73
C ALA A 85 0.36 1.80 4.85
N VAL A 86 1.35 1.10 5.40
CA VAL A 86 2.60 0.74 4.71
C VAL A 86 2.62 -0.76 4.51
N LYS A 87 2.46 -1.22 3.26
CA LYS A 87 2.54 -2.64 2.91
C LYS A 87 3.96 -2.96 2.46
N ARG A 88 4.65 -3.81 3.22
CA ARG A 88 5.93 -4.39 2.82
C ARG A 88 5.66 -5.76 2.18
N GLY A 89 5.91 -5.86 0.88
CA GLY A 89 5.80 -7.10 0.12
C GLY A 89 6.85 -8.13 0.57
N ASN A 90 6.68 -9.38 0.13
CA ASN A 90 7.70 -10.41 0.35
C ASN A 90 8.69 -10.41 -0.83
N PRO A 91 9.98 -10.04 -0.62
CA PRO A 91 10.94 -9.90 -1.71
C PRO A 91 11.42 -11.23 -2.32
N THR A 92 11.11 -12.38 -1.71
CA THR A 92 11.73 -13.67 -2.08
C THR A 92 11.06 -14.39 -3.26
N SER A 93 10.15 -13.77 -3.99
CA SER A 93 9.45 -14.44 -5.11
C SER A 93 9.33 -13.53 -6.35
N GLU A 94 9.57 -14.08 -7.54
CA GLU A 94 9.30 -13.41 -8.83
C GLU A 94 7.83 -12.99 -8.96
N GLN A 95 6.94 -13.74 -8.30
CA GLN A 95 5.53 -13.42 -8.16
C GLN A 95 5.31 -12.07 -7.46
N GLY A 96 6.11 -11.76 -6.43
CA GLY A 96 6.02 -10.51 -5.66
C GLY A 96 6.33 -9.25 -6.49
N VAL A 97 7.28 -9.33 -7.44
CA VAL A 97 7.62 -8.20 -8.34
C VAL A 97 6.47 -7.90 -9.30
N THR A 98 5.91 -8.94 -9.91
CA THR A 98 4.79 -8.76 -10.84
C THR A 98 3.54 -8.26 -10.11
N GLU A 99 3.30 -8.76 -8.90
CA GLU A 99 2.20 -8.31 -8.04
C GLU A 99 2.38 -6.83 -7.64
N PHE A 100 3.58 -6.41 -7.25
CA PHE A 100 3.88 -5.03 -6.90
C PHE A 100 3.62 -4.05 -8.05
N GLN A 101 4.13 -4.36 -9.25
CA GLN A 101 3.89 -3.53 -10.44
C GLN A 101 2.41 -3.46 -10.80
N THR A 102 1.70 -4.59 -10.71
CA THR A 102 0.25 -4.63 -10.97
C THR A 102 -0.50 -3.79 -9.93
N GLU A 103 -0.11 -3.84 -8.67
CA GLU A 103 -0.69 -3.03 -7.60
C GLU A 103 -0.49 -1.53 -7.85
N ILE A 104 0.72 -1.11 -8.24
CA ILE A 104 0.98 0.29 -8.62
C ILE A 104 0.10 0.70 -9.81
N GLU A 105 0.04 -0.11 -10.88
CA GLU A 105 -0.72 0.21 -12.07
C GLU A 105 -2.23 0.34 -11.78
N LEU A 106 -2.79 -0.57 -10.98
CA LEU A 106 -4.22 -0.57 -10.67
C LEU A 106 -4.56 0.52 -9.64
N LEU A 107 -3.83 0.62 -8.54
CA LEU A 107 -4.14 1.58 -7.48
C LEU A 107 -3.87 3.03 -7.91
N SER A 108 -2.94 3.27 -8.84
CA SER A 108 -2.73 4.62 -9.41
C SER A 108 -3.91 5.10 -10.26
N LYS A 109 -4.67 4.18 -10.86
CA LYS A 109 -5.83 4.47 -11.73
C LYS A 109 -7.16 4.40 -10.99
N LEU A 110 -7.23 3.68 -9.87
CA LEU A 110 -8.45 3.50 -9.08
C LEU A 110 -8.68 4.66 -8.11
N ARG A 111 -9.66 5.50 -8.43
CA ARG A 111 -10.17 6.53 -7.50
C ARG A 111 -11.63 6.25 -7.21
N HIS A 112 -11.91 5.74 -6.01
CA HIS A 112 -13.27 5.52 -5.56
C HIS A 112 -13.40 5.84 -4.08
N ARG A 113 -14.51 6.44 -3.66
CA ARG A 113 -14.77 6.84 -2.27
C ARG A 113 -14.76 5.69 -1.24
N HIS A 114 -14.73 4.45 -1.71
CA HIS A 114 -14.71 3.23 -0.91
C HIS A 114 -13.44 2.40 -1.14
N LEU A 115 -12.43 2.96 -1.81
CA LEU A 115 -11.11 2.33 -2.01
C LEU A 115 -10.06 3.28 -1.42
N VAL A 116 -8.97 2.71 -0.89
CA VAL A 116 -7.81 3.51 -0.47
C VAL A 116 -7.07 3.97 -1.71
N SER A 117 -6.63 5.24 -1.71
CA SER A 117 -5.80 5.80 -2.77
C SER A 117 -4.34 5.46 -2.51
N LEU A 118 -3.59 5.07 -3.54
CA LEU A 118 -2.13 4.96 -3.41
C LEU A 118 -1.52 6.35 -3.30
N ILE A 119 -0.72 6.57 -2.26
CA ILE A 119 0.02 7.82 -2.02
C ILE A 119 1.38 7.74 -2.70
N GLY A 120 2.05 6.59 -2.57
CA GLY A 120 3.39 6.41 -3.11
C GLY A 120 3.94 5.01 -2.89
N PHE A 121 5.19 4.82 -3.24
CA PHE A 121 5.88 3.54 -3.11
C PHE A 121 7.39 3.71 -2.91
N CYS A 122 8.05 2.63 -2.50
CA CYS A 122 9.50 2.51 -2.38
C CYS A 122 9.94 1.22 -3.08
N GLU A 123 10.97 1.33 -3.92
CA GLU A 123 11.60 0.23 -4.66
C GLU A 123 13.13 0.26 -4.45
N ASP A 124 13.56 0.42 -3.20
CA ASP A 124 14.97 0.46 -2.80
C ASP A 124 15.39 -0.85 -2.13
N HIS A 125 16.68 -1.21 -2.19
CA HIS A 125 17.24 -2.38 -1.46
C HIS A 125 16.56 -3.74 -1.76
N SER A 126 15.93 -3.89 -2.94
CA SER A 126 15.06 -5.05 -3.27
C SER A 126 13.80 -5.16 -2.41
N GLU A 127 13.44 -4.09 -1.70
CA GLU A 127 12.19 -3.96 -0.98
C GLU A 127 11.12 -3.38 -1.90
N MET A 128 9.92 -3.94 -1.82
CA MET A 128 8.76 -3.50 -2.60
C MET A 128 7.69 -3.07 -1.61
N ILE A 129 7.51 -1.75 -1.48
CA ILE A 129 6.70 -1.17 -0.42
C ILE A 129 5.69 -0.19 -1.00
N LEU A 130 4.43 -0.34 -0.61
CA LEU A 130 3.34 0.56 -0.97
C LEU A 130 2.91 1.40 0.22
N VAL A 131 2.61 2.68 -0.02
CA VAL A 131 2.11 3.63 0.98
C VAL A 131 0.74 4.14 0.53
N SER A 132 -0.27 3.95 1.36
CA SER A 132 -1.68 4.20 1.04
C SER A 132 -2.46 4.72 2.24
#